data_AF-A0A838X431-F1
#
_entry.id   AF-A0A838X431-F1
#
_cell.length_a   1.000
_cell.length_b   1.000
_cell.length_c   1.000
_cell.angle_alpha   90.00
_cell.angle_beta   90.00
_cell.angle_gamma   90.00
#
_symmetry.space_group_name_H-M   'P 1'
#
loop_
_entity.id
_entity.type
_entity.pdbx_description
1 polymer ?
#
loop_
_entity_poly.entity_id
_entity_poly.type
_entity_poly.pdbx_seq_one_letter_code
_entity_poly.pdbx_strand_id
1 'polypeptide(L)'
;PEGMSRRQAKLAARAAEREALSKDPRPYAGLAAEADLIALQEFVPSAIAELKVSGETVNVVTVLPGAGAALRRAESEGGERFVALQVGSHSQNPGRDLAYALNWVLNAEPGESLQSTVADGSQPEL
;
A
#
# COMPACT_ATOMS: atom_id res chain seq x y z
N PRO A 1 2.85 8.82 -29.90
CA PRO A 1 3.56 7.73 -30.62
C PRO A 1 3.62 8.05 -32.12
N GLU A 2 4.76 7.78 -32.77
CA GLU A 2 4.93 8.04 -34.20
C GLU A 2 3.82 7.34 -35.01
N GLY A 3 3.19 8.06 -35.94
CA GLY A 3 2.14 7.52 -36.81
C GLY A 3 0.68 7.66 -36.34
N MET A 4 0.39 8.14 -35.11
CA MET A 4 -1.00 8.36 -34.68
C MET A 4 -1.58 9.68 -35.19
N SER A 5 -2.83 9.65 -35.68
CA SER A 5 -3.60 10.87 -35.92
C SER A 5 -3.88 11.62 -34.61
N ARG A 6 -4.09 12.95 -34.68
CA ARG A 6 -4.41 13.80 -33.51
C ARG A 6 -5.58 13.24 -32.67
N ARG A 7 -6.58 12.66 -33.34
CA ARG A 7 -7.76 12.04 -32.67
C ARG A 7 -7.36 10.76 -31.92
N GLN A 8 -6.54 9.90 -32.51
CA GLN A 8 -6.04 8.69 -31.87
C GLN A 8 -5.18 9.03 -30.64
N ALA A 9 -4.28 9.99 -30.76
CA ALA A 9 -3.47 10.45 -29.63
C ALA A 9 -4.33 10.98 -28.47
N LYS A 10 -5.37 11.78 -28.76
CA LYS A 10 -6.30 12.29 -27.74
C LYS A 10 -7.13 11.19 -27.07
N LEU A 11 -7.57 10.18 -27.84
CA LEU A 11 -8.30 9.04 -27.30
C LEU A 11 -7.40 8.15 -26.44
N ALA A 12 -6.15 7.91 -26.86
CA ALA A 12 -5.17 7.15 -26.09
C ALA A 12 -4.83 7.85 -24.77
N ALA A 13 -4.63 9.18 -24.78
CA ALA A 13 -4.39 9.94 -23.55
C ALA A 13 -5.57 9.84 -22.56
N ARG A 14 -6.82 9.94 -23.05
CA ARG A 14 -8.02 9.74 -22.21
C ARG A 14 -8.20 8.31 -21.73
N ALA A 15 -7.76 7.32 -22.50
CA ALA A 15 -7.77 5.93 -22.07
C ALA A 15 -6.78 5.71 -20.94
N ALA A 16 -5.53 6.18 -21.09
CA ALA A 16 -4.51 6.12 -20.06
C ALA A 16 -4.92 6.88 -18.78
N GLU A 17 -5.54 8.05 -18.91
CA GLU A 17 -6.07 8.80 -17.76
C GLU A 17 -7.16 8.03 -17.01
N ARG A 18 -8.10 7.39 -17.73
CA ARG A 18 -9.14 6.57 -17.10
C ARG A 18 -8.58 5.30 -16.46
N GLU A 19 -7.58 4.70 -17.07
CA GLU A 19 -6.91 3.52 -16.53
C GLU A 19 -6.13 3.88 -15.25
N ALA A 20 -5.43 5.02 -15.25
CA ALA A 20 -4.73 5.54 -14.07
C ALA A 20 -5.70 5.90 -12.92
N LEU A 21 -6.92 6.32 -13.24
CA LEU A 21 -7.98 6.63 -12.27
C LEU A 21 -8.90 5.43 -11.97
N SER A 22 -8.64 4.26 -12.55
CA SER A 22 -9.42 3.07 -12.27
C SER A 22 -9.25 2.66 -10.81
N LYS A 23 -10.38 2.47 -10.13
CA LYS A 23 -10.44 2.08 -8.73
C LYS A 23 -10.88 0.62 -8.62
N ASP A 24 -10.20 -0.16 -7.79
CA ASP A 24 -10.69 -1.46 -7.35
C ASP A 24 -11.93 -1.27 -6.46
N PRO A 25 -13.10 -1.80 -6.84
CA PRO A 25 -14.33 -1.64 -6.07
C PRO A 25 -14.30 -2.40 -4.73
N ARG A 26 -13.44 -3.41 -4.58
CA ARG A 26 -13.33 -4.23 -3.36
C ARG A 26 -11.86 -4.57 -3.12
N PRO A 27 -11.05 -3.61 -2.65
CA PRO A 27 -9.58 -3.67 -2.70
C PRO A 27 -8.93 -4.81 -1.91
N TYR A 28 -9.66 -5.38 -0.94
CA TYR A 28 -9.21 -6.49 -0.10
C TYR A 28 -9.99 -7.80 -0.38
N ALA A 29 -10.65 -7.88 -1.53
CA ALA A 29 -11.44 -9.04 -1.92
C ALA A 29 -10.62 -10.32 -1.88
N GLY A 30 -11.18 -11.36 -1.26
CA GLY A 30 -10.55 -12.68 -1.18
C GLY A 30 -9.68 -12.89 0.05
N LEU A 31 -9.37 -11.84 0.81
CA LEU A 31 -8.68 -11.95 2.09
C LEU A 31 -9.66 -12.37 3.19
N ALA A 32 -9.28 -13.35 4.00
CA ALA A 32 -10.09 -13.75 5.16
C ALA A 32 -10.29 -12.60 6.16
N ALA A 33 -9.30 -11.71 6.27
CA ALA A 33 -9.30 -10.53 7.14
C ALA A 33 -9.84 -9.26 6.46
N GLU A 34 -10.56 -9.37 5.33
CA GLU A 34 -11.05 -8.21 4.57
C GLU A 34 -11.80 -7.19 5.44
N ALA A 35 -12.76 -7.66 6.25
CA ALA A 35 -13.55 -6.77 7.10
C ALA A 35 -12.71 -6.08 8.18
N ASP A 36 -11.71 -6.79 8.73
CA ASP A 36 -10.81 -6.25 9.75
C ASP A 36 -9.86 -5.22 9.16
N LEU A 37 -9.36 -5.42 7.94
CA LEU A 37 -8.53 -4.43 7.23
C LEU A 37 -9.34 -3.16 6.95
N ILE A 38 -10.59 -3.29 6.51
CA ILE A 38 -11.49 -2.14 6.34
C ILE A 38 -11.73 -1.44 7.68
N ALA A 39 -11.94 -2.21 8.76
CA ALA A 39 -12.13 -1.66 10.09
C ALA A 39 -10.91 -0.85 10.55
N LEU A 40 -9.71 -1.44 10.44
CA LEU A 40 -8.45 -0.81 10.79
C LEU A 40 -8.16 0.45 9.97
N GLN A 41 -8.52 0.44 8.68
CA GLN A 41 -8.31 1.56 7.78
C GLN A 41 -9.30 2.71 8.02
N GLU A 42 -10.59 2.44 8.19
CA GLU A 42 -11.63 3.48 8.12
C GLU A 42 -12.19 3.92 9.48
N PHE A 43 -12.17 3.04 10.49
CA PHE A 43 -12.97 3.23 11.70
C PHE A 43 -12.16 3.16 13.00
N VAL A 44 -11.15 2.29 13.04
CA VAL A 44 -10.39 2.04 14.26
C VAL A 44 -9.38 3.18 14.45
N PRO A 45 -9.38 3.87 15.61
CA PRO A 45 -8.49 5.01 15.84
C PRO A 45 -7.07 4.60 16.23
N SER A 46 -6.90 3.40 16.78
CA SER A 46 -5.60 2.84 17.16
C SER A 46 -5.73 1.35 17.42
N ALA A 47 -5.01 0.56 16.64
CA ALA A 47 -4.84 -0.88 16.86
C ALA A 47 -3.56 -1.36 16.17
N ILE A 48 -3.14 -2.55 16.60
CA ILE A 48 -2.05 -3.32 16.00
C ILE A 48 -2.60 -4.73 15.75
N ALA A 49 -2.42 -5.23 14.54
CA ALA A 49 -2.72 -6.59 14.13
C ALA A 49 -1.44 -7.25 13.59
N GLU A 50 -1.07 -8.38 14.16
CA GLU A 50 0.09 -9.14 13.69
C GLU A 50 -0.31 -10.03 12.51
N LEU A 51 0.41 -9.91 11.39
CA LEU A 51 0.27 -10.75 10.21
C LEU A 51 1.57 -11.51 9.93
N LYS A 52 1.44 -12.70 9.36
CA LYS A 52 2.56 -13.43 8.75
C LYS A 52 2.55 -13.20 7.26
N VAL A 53 3.62 -12.60 6.73
CA VAL A 53 3.77 -12.30 5.30
C VAL A 53 5.08 -12.90 4.84
N SER A 54 5.03 -13.84 3.90
CA SER A 54 6.22 -14.57 3.40
C SER A 54 7.09 -15.20 4.50
N GLY A 55 6.47 -15.65 5.60
CA GLY A 55 7.15 -16.24 6.75
C GLY A 55 7.66 -15.25 7.80
N GLU A 56 7.61 -13.95 7.51
CA GLU A 56 8.02 -12.87 8.41
C GLU A 56 6.83 -12.30 9.18
N THR A 57 7.08 -11.82 10.40
CA THR A 57 6.07 -11.08 11.18
C THR A 57 6.03 -9.63 10.72
N VAL A 58 4.82 -9.13 10.42
CA VAL A 58 4.56 -7.71 10.16
C VAL A 58 3.42 -7.24 11.04
N ASN A 59 3.63 -6.12 11.73
CA ASN A 59 2.61 -5.44 12.51
C ASN A 59 1.85 -4.47 11.59
N VAL A 60 0.63 -4.82 11.20
CA VAL A 60 -0.26 -3.87 10.55
C VAL A 60 -0.88 -2.99 11.62
N VAL A 61 -0.69 -1.68 11.49
CA VAL A 61 -1.13 -0.69 12.46
C VAL A 61 -2.12 0.27 11.82
N THR A 62 -2.96 0.89 12.63
CA THR A 62 -3.82 1.97 12.15
C THR A 62 -2.98 3.11 11.57
N VAL A 63 -2.05 3.68 12.35
CA VAL A 63 -1.26 4.86 11.97
C VAL A 63 0.16 4.77 12.53
N LEU A 64 1.13 5.30 11.78
CA LEU A 64 2.50 5.51 12.25
C LEU A 64 2.75 7.00 12.54
N PRO A 65 3.75 7.34 13.38
CA PRO A 65 4.17 8.73 13.57
C PRO A 65 4.41 9.45 12.24
N GLY A 66 3.90 10.68 12.12
CA GLY A 66 3.98 11.46 10.88
C GLY A 66 3.08 10.96 9.74
N ALA A 67 2.16 10.03 10.01
CA ALA A 67 1.29 9.39 9.01
C ALA A 67 2.08 8.70 7.88
N GLY A 68 3.26 8.17 8.22
CA GLY A 68 4.08 7.38 7.30
C GLY A 68 3.46 6.02 6.96
N ALA A 69 3.94 5.41 5.88
CA ALA A 69 3.39 4.19 5.30
C ALA A 69 3.92 2.92 5.95
N ALA A 70 5.23 2.84 6.19
CA ALA A 70 5.85 1.67 6.78
C ALA A 70 7.15 2.04 7.50
N LEU A 71 7.57 1.18 8.43
CA LEU A 71 8.79 1.33 9.22
C LEU A 71 9.40 -0.04 9.46
N ARG A 72 10.69 -0.19 9.14
CA ARG A 72 11.52 -1.26 9.69
C ARG A 72 12.27 -0.66 10.88
N ARG A 73 11.93 -1.07 12.10
CA ARG A 73 12.61 -0.57 13.29
C ARG A 73 14.10 -0.92 13.22
N ALA A 74 14.95 -0.09 13.82
CA ALA A 74 16.38 -0.38 13.92
C ALA A 74 16.63 -1.71 14.63
N GLU A 75 17.70 -2.40 14.24
CA GLU A 75 18.07 -3.71 14.80
C GLU A 75 18.33 -3.62 16.31
N SER A 76 18.96 -2.52 16.76
CA SER A 76 19.20 -2.23 18.17
C SER A 76 17.93 -2.05 19.01
N GLU A 77 16.77 -1.91 18.37
CA GLU A 77 15.48 -1.70 19.01
C GLU A 77 14.48 -2.83 18.76
N GLY A 78 14.89 -3.94 18.11
CA GLY A 78 14.04 -5.13 17.91
C GLY A 78 13.79 -5.50 16.44
N GLY A 79 14.08 -4.61 15.50
CA GLY A 79 13.99 -4.92 14.06
C GLY A 79 12.57 -5.15 13.52
N GLU A 80 11.52 -4.85 14.29
CA GLU A 80 10.14 -5.17 13.91
C GLU A 80 9.70 -4.37 12.68
N ARG A 81 8.79 -4.98 11.92
CA ARG A 81 8.20 -4.42 10.71
C ARG A 81 6.83 -3.87 11.03
N PHE A 82 6.56 -2.65 10.57
CA PHE A 82 5.26 -2.00 10.71
C PHE A 82 4.76 -1.48 9.36
N VAL A 83 3.47 -1.64 9.11
CA VAL A 83 2.76 -1.04 7.96
C VAL A 83 1.50 -0.36 8.46
N ALA A 84 1.30 0.90 8.10
CA ALA A 84 0.11 1.65 8.45
C ALA A 84 -0.97 1.55 7.37
N LEU A 85 -2.24 1.56 7.78
CA LEU A 85 -3.40 1.63 6.85
C LEU A 85 -3.95 3.06 6.70
N GLN A 86 -3.84 3.90 7.74
CA GLN A 86 -4.16 5.32 7.71
C GLN A 86 -2.87 6.12 7.51
N VAL A 87 -2.66 6.58 6.29
CA VAL A 87 -1.42 7.22 5.83
C VAL A 87 -1.70 8.57 5.17
N GLY A 88 -0.72 9.46 5.18
CA GLY A 88 -0.87 10.79 4.57
C GLY A 88 -0.85 10.78 3.04
N SER A 89 -0.16 9.80 2.44
CA SER A 89 -0.02 9.65 0.98
C SER A 89 -0.37 8.24 0.55
N HIS A 90 -1.51 8.10 -0.13
CA HIS A 90 -2.04 6.85 -0.66
C HIS A 90 -2.69 7.06 -2.02
N SER A 91 -2.86 5.97 -2.78
CA SER A 91 -3.61 5.97 -4.02
C SER A 91 -5.10 5.70 -3.76
N GLN A 92 -5.88 5.54 -4.83
CA GLN A 92 -7.28 5.11 -4.75
C GLN A 92 -7.43 3.58 -4.72
N ASN A 93 -6.32 2.83 -4.65
CA ASN A 93 -6.28 1.37 -4.71
C ASN A 93 -5.61 0.80 -3.45
N PRO A 94 -6.31 0.80 -2.30
CA PRO A 94 -5.70 0.51 -1.01
C PRO A 94 -5.19 -0.94 -0.86
N GLY A 95 -5.70 -1.87 -1.67
CA GLY A 95 -5.08 -3.19 -1.83
C GLY A 95 -3.67 -3.06 -2.40
N ARG A 96 -3.52 -2.49 -3.60
CA ARG A 96 -2.20 -2.31 -4.24
C ARG A 96 -1.22 -1.55 -3.35
N ASP A 97 -1.71 -0.53 -2.66
CA ASP A 97 -0.94 0.26 -1.71
C ASP A 97 -0.44 -0.56 -0.51
N LEU A 98 -1.30 -1.43 0.04
CA LEU A 98 -0.93 -2.35 1.11
C LEU A 98 0.10 -3.39 0.62
N ALA A 99 -0.10 -3.98 -0.57
CA ALA A 99 0.87 -4.91 -1.16
C ALA A 99 2.25 -4.25 -1.35
N TYR A 100 2.26 -3.01 -1.83
CA TYR A 100 3.46 -2.22 -2.00
C TYR A 100 4.20 -2.01 -0.68
N ALA A 101 3.51 -1.53 0.35
CA ALA A 101 4.10 -1.27 1.67
C ALA A 101 4.59 -2.55 2.36
N LEU A 102 3.85 -3.66 2.25
CA LEU A 102 4.26 -4.97 2.75
C LEU A 102 5.52 -5.46 2.04
N ASN A 103 5.55 -5.41 0.70
CA ASN A 103 6.73 -5.80 -0.06
C ASN A 103 7.95 -4.93 0.30
N TRP A 104 7.74 -3.61 0.43
CA TRP A 104 8.80 -2.69 0.83
C TRP A 104 9.37 -3.05 2.21
N VAL A 105 8.53 -3.24 3.24
CA VAL A 105 9.02 -3.46 4.62
C VAL A 105 9.70 -4.81 4.81
N LEU A 106 9.37 -5.80 3.98
CA LEU A 106 10.06 -7.09 3.96
C LEU A 106 11.50 -6.97 3.44
N ASN A 107 11.73 -6.06 2.49
CA ASN A 107 13.03 -5.82 1.86
C ASN A 107 13.81 -4.65 2.48
N ALA A 108 13.18 -3.84 3.33
CA ALA A 108 13.80 -2.68 3.97
C ALA A 108 14.87 -3.08 4.99
N GLU A 109 15.95 -2.31 5.03
CA GLU A 109 17.00 -2.44 6.03
C GLU A 109 16.53 -1.90 7.40
N PRO A 110 17.06 -2.42 8.52
CA PRO A 110 16.71 -1.92 9.84
C PRO A 110 16.96 -0.42 10.00
N GLY A 111 15.93 0.31 10.45
CA GLY A 111 15.95 1.77 10.63
C GLY A 111 15.37 2.57 9.46
N GLU A 112 15.00 1.92 8.35
CA GLU A 112 14.39 2.58 7.21
C GLU A 112 12.90 2.85 7.42
N SER A 113 12.39 3.90 6.76
CA SER A 113 10.97 4.22 6.73
C SER A 113 10.48 4.55 5.33
N LEU A 114 9.21 4.26 5.08
CA LEU A 114 8.49 4.61 3.86
C LEU A 114 7.41 5.63 4.20
N GLN A 115 7.33 6.70 3.42
CA GLN A 115 6.37 7.78 3.69
C GLN A 115 5.06 7.64 2.92
N SER A 116 5.06 6.99 1.76
CA SER A 116 3.90 6.89 0.86
C SER A 116 3.60 5.44 0.54
N THR A 117 2.32 5.09 0.54
CA THR A 117 1.86 3.77 0.06
C THR A 117 1.51 3.77 -1.43
N VAL A 118 1.54 4.93 -2.12
CA VAL A 118 1.22 5.04 -3.55
C VAL A 118 2.08 4.05 -4.34
N ALA A 119 1.44 2.97 -4.78
CA ALA A 119 2.13 1.87 -5.43
C ALA A 119 2.71 2.33 -6.79
N ASP A 120 3.97 1.99 -7.03
CA ASP A 120 4.71 2.35 -8.25
C ASP A 120 4.55 1.33 -9.40
N GLY A 121 3.77 0.27 -9.17
CA GLY A 121 3.56 -0.82 -10.11
C GLY A 121 4.49 -2.02 -9.91
N SER A 122 5.43 -1.97 -8.96
CA SER A 122 6.33 -3.07 -8.63
C SER A 122 5.77 -4.06 -7.60
N GLN A 123 4.61 -3.76 -7.01
CA GLN A 123 4.03 -4.55 -5.95
C GLN A 123 3.53 -5.92 -6.43
N PRO A 124 3.67 -6.98 -5.61
CA PRO A 124 3.04 -8.26 -5.88
C PRO A 124 1.51 -8.18 -5.74
N GLU A 125 0.82 -9.23 -6.17
CA GLU A 125 -0.57 -9.44 -5.74
C GLU A 125 -0.62 -9.70 -4.23
N LEU A 126 -1.73 -9.29 -3.61
CA LEU A 126 -1.95 -9.37 -2.16
C LEU A 126 -2.45 -10.74 -1.72
#